data_AF-A0A9D6LR26-F1
#
_entry.id   AF-A0A9D6LR26-F1
#
_cell.length_a   1.000
_cell.length_b   1.000
_cell.length_c   1.000
_cell.angle_alpha   90.00
_cell.angle_beta   90.00
_cell.angle_gamma   90.00
#
_symmetry.space_group_name_H-M   'P 1'
#
loop_
_entity.id
_entity.type
_entity.pdbx_description
1 polymer ?
#
loop_
_entity_poly.entity_id
_entity_poly.type
_entity_poly.pdbx_seq_one_letter_code
_entity_poly.pdbx_strand_id
1 'polypeptide(L)'
;NASQMTLEKLMRKAHDSDAAIFTVGLLNEEERRAQRRTKRALASLAEATGGAAYFPKELGEVNEIANKIALDIRNQYILGYTPINEALDGSFRQVKVVLVGPGKNYNVRTRTGYYAGGSAAANAKLTSSGN
;
A
#
# COMPACT_ATOMS: atom_id res chain seq x y z
N ASN A 1 -12.34 23.26 1.14
CA ASN A 1 -11.66 22.05 0.61
C ASN A 1 -12.08 20.84 1.43
N ALA A 2 -13.06 20.07 0.96
CA ALA A 2 -13.44 18.79 1.56
C ALA A 2 -13.51 17.77 0.41
N SER A 3 -12.77 16.66 0.52
CA SER A 3 -12.66 15.67 -0.54
C SER A 3 -14.03 15.06 -0.88
N GLN A 4 -14.38 14.97 -2.16
CA GLN A 4 -15.65 14.37 -2.63
C GLN A 4 -15.67 12.82 -2.58
N MET A 5 -14.61 12.18 -2.06
CA MET A 5 -14.45 10.73 -2.11
C MET A 5 -14.47 10.13 -0.70
N THR A 6 -15.28 9.10 -0.51
CA THR A 6 -15.34 8.34 0.75
C THR A 6 -14.04 7.55 0.96
N LEU A 7 -13.71 7.25 2.22
CA LEU A 7 -12.52 6.45 2.55
C LEU A 7 -12.55 5.09 1.84
N GLU A 8 -13.69 4.42 1.81
CA GLU A 8 -13.85 3.13 1.11
C GLU A 8 -13.51 3.24 -0.38
N LYS A 9 -14.03 4.27 -1.06
CA LYS A 9 -13.76 4.50 -2.48
C LYS A 9 -12.30 4.86 -2.73
N LEU A 10 -11.67 5.59 -1.81
CA LEU A 10 -10.23 5.86 -1.84
C LEU A 10 -9.42 4.57 -1.69
N MET A 11 -9.76 3.73 -0.71
CA MET A 11 -9.08 2.47 -0.46
C MET A 11 -9.19 1.53 -1.66
N ARG A 12 -10.38 1.40 -2.26
CA ARG A 12 -10.56 0.61 -3.48
C ARG A 12 -9.71 1.14 -4.63
N LYS A 13 -9.70 2.46 -4.84
CA LYS A 13 -8.87 3.08 -5.89
C LYS A 13 -7.37 2.89 -5.64
N ALA A 14 -6.95 2.94 -4.38
CA ALA A 14 -5.56 2.68 -3.99
C ALA A 14 -5.17 1.21 -4.24
N HIS A 15 -6.07 0.26 -3.96
CA HIS A 15 -5.88 -1.14 -4.33
C HIS A 15 -5.82 -1.37 -5.84
N ASP A 16 -6.66 -0.66 -6.61
CA ASP A 16 -6.68 -0.77 -8.07
C ASP A 16 -5.46 -0.08 -8.72
N SER A 17 -4.82 0.87 -8.04
CA SER A 17 -3.62 1.56 -8.50
C SER A 17 -2.35 0.77 -8.18
N ASP A 18 -1.45 0.57 -9.14
CA ASP A 18 -0.14 -0.06 -8.90
C ASP A 18 0.88 0.82 -8.16
N ALA A 19 0.42 1.89 -7.50
CA ALA A 19 1.25 2.81 -6.76
C ALA A 19 1.39 2.42 -5.28
N ALA A 20 2.62 2.46 -4.76
CA ALA A 20 2.87 2.43 -3.32
C ALA A 20 2.63 3.82 -2.72
N ILE A 21 1.81 3.92 -1.67
CA ILE A 21 1.51 5.19 -1.00
C ILE A 21 2.26 5.25 0.33
N PHE A 22 3.12 6.26 0.46
CA PHE A 22 3.76 6.61 1.73
C PHE A 22 3.08 7.84 2.31
N THR A 23 2.74 7.80 3.60
CA THR A 23 2.05 8.91 4.25
C THR A 23 2.90 9.48 5.38
N VAL A 24 3.04 10.80 5.43
CA VAL A 24 3.69 11.51 6.53
C VAL A 24 2.65 12.43 7.18
N GLY A 25 2.27 12.15 8.42
CA GLY A 25 1.26 12.91 9.15
C GLY A 25 1.88 13.77 10.26
N LEU A 26 1.88 15.09 10.06
CA LEU A 26 2.22 16.07 11.10
C LEU A 26 0.96 16.36 11.93
N LEU A 27 0.86 15.76 13.10
CA LEU A 27 -0.40 15.73 13.88
C LEU A 27 -0.23 16.36 15.27
N ASN A 28 0.75 17.25 15.44
CA ASN A 28 1.17 17.76 16.76
C ASN A 28 0.12 18.69 17.39
N GLU A 29 -0.61 19.44 16.57
CA GLU A 29 -1.57 20.47 17.01
C GLU A 29 -3.01 19.95 17.11
N GLU A 30 -3.26 18.72 16.66
CA GLU A 30 -4.59 18.12 16.59
C GLU A 30 -5.06 17.59 17.96
N GLU A 31 -6.37 17.51 18.18
CA GLU A 31 -6.90 16.84 19.38
C GLU A 31 -6.57 15.34 19.39
N ARG A 32 -6.35 14.76 20.59
CA ARG A 32 -5.98 13.33 20.73
C ARG A 32 -6.91 12.35 19.99
N ARG A 33 -8.22 12.65 19.91
CA ARG A 33 -9.20 11.82 19.18
C ARG A 33 -9.03 11.95 17.66
N ALA A 34 -8.90 13.18 17.16
CA ALA A 34 -8.65 13.47 15.75
C ALA A 34 -7.32 12.84 15.30
N GLN A 35 -6.25 13.02 16.08
CA GLN A 35 -4.95 12.40 15.84
C GLN A 35 -5.06 10.88 15.63
N ARG A 36 -5.74 10.17 16.54
CA ARG A 36 -5.88 8.70 16.46
C ARG A 36 -6.64 8.27 15.21
N ARG A 37 -7.71 8.98 14.84
CA ARG A 37 -8.49 8.71 13.64
C ARG A 37 -7.65 8.90 12.38
N THR A 38 -6.94 10.02 12.29
CA THR A 38 -6.07 10.34 11.14
C THR A 38 -4.91 9.36 11.02
N LYS A 39 -4.26 9.01 12.15
CA LYS A 39 -3.20 7.98 12.17
C LYS A 39 -3.67 6.64 11.61
N ARG A 40 -4.86 6.18 12.04
CA ARG A 40 -5.44 4.92 11.54
C ARG A 40 -5.73 4.99 10.05
N ALA A 41 -6.37 6.06 9.58
CA ALA A 41 -6.72 6.21 8.17
C ALA A 41 -5.48 6.22 7.26
N LEU A 42 -4.44 6.97 7.64
CA LEU A 42 -3.18 7.04 6.90
C LEU A 42 -2.41 5.72 6.93
N ALA A 43 -2.37 5.05 8.09
CA ALA A 43 -1.76 3.73 8.22
C ALA A 43 -2.44 2.69 7.34
N SER A 44 -3.77 2.61 7.36
CA SER A 44 -4.52 1.67 6.52
C SER A 44 -4.29 1.92 5.03
N LEU A 45 -4.26 3.19 4.60
CA LEU A 45 -4.01 3.53 3.20
C LEU A 45 -2.60 3.13 2.74
N ALA A 46 -1.60 3.40 3.57
CA ALA A 46 -0.22 3.02 3.28
C ALA A 46 -0.05 1.50 3.25
N GLU A 47 -0.63 0.79 4.22
CA GLU A 47 -0.56 -0.68 4.31
C GLU A 47 -1.23 -1.35 3.10
N ALA A 48 -2.42 -0.90 2.71
CA ALA A 48 -3.14 -1.42 1.55
C ALA A 48 -2.32 -1.38 0.25
N THR A 49 -1.42 -0.40 0.12
CA THR A 49 -0.58 -0.18 -1.06
C THR A 49 0.85 -0.68 -0.91
N GLY A 50 1.18 -1.32 0.22
CA GLY A 50 2.52 -1.83 0.51
C GLY A 50 3.54 -0.74 0.87
N GLY A 51 3.09 0.49 1.12
CA GLY A 51 3.92 1.58 1.63
C GLY A 51 4.03 1.59 3.15
N ALA A 52 4.34 2.75 3.73
CA ALA A 52 4.46 2.95 5.16
C ALA A 52 3.93 4.32 5.62
N ALA A 53 3.40 4.35 6.84
CA ALA A 53 2.93 5.57 7.49
C ALA A 53 3.91 6.03 8.57
N TYR A 54 4.28 7.31 8.51
CA TYR A 54 5.20 7.96 9.42
C TYR A 54 4.51 9.14 10.13
N PHE A 55 4.74 9.26 11.43
CA PHE A 55 4.14 10.31 12.26
C PHE A 55 5.23 10.95 13.13
N PRO A 56 6.08 11.79 12.53
CA PRO A 56 7.15 12.45 13.27
C PRO A 56 6.57 13.38 14.33
N LYS A 57 7.29 13.53 15.43
CA LYS A 57 7.01 14.49 16.50
C LYS A 57 7.63 15.85 16.19
N GLU A 58 8.72 15.87 15.42
CA GLU A 58 9.45 17.10 15.09
C GLU A 58 9.66 17.22 13.58
N LEU A 59 9.71 18.46 13.07
CA LEU A 59 9.92 18.71 11.64
C LEU A 59 11.29 18.20 11.15
N GLY A 60 12.30 18.18 12.02
CA GLY A 60 13.64 17.66 11.70
C GLY A 60 13.62 16.19 11.27
N GLU A 61 12.70 15.38 11.82
CA GLU A 61 12.59 13.95 11.51
C GLU A 61 12.05 13.69 10.09
N VAL A 62 11.40 14.68 9.46
CA VAL A 62 10.82 14.54 8.11
C VAL A 62 11.91 14.26 7.07
N ASN A 63 13.08 14.89 7.20
CA ASN A 63 14.20 14.67 6.29
C ASN A 63 14.72 13.22 6.39
N GLU A 64 14.84 12.69 7.61
CA GLU A 64 15.23 11.30 7.80
C GLU A 64 14.19 10.31 7.26
N ILE A 65 12.91 10.62 7.44
CA ILE A 65 11.80 9.83 6.89
C ILE A 65 11.87 9.83 5.36
N ALA A 66 12.10 10.98 4.73
CA ALA A 66 12.22 11.07 3.29
C ALA A 66 13.37 10.22 2.75
N ASN A 67 14.52 10.24 3.43
CA ASN A 67 15.66 9.38 3.07
C ASN A 67 15.33 7.88 3.22
N LYS A 68 14.60 7.48 4.26
CA LYS A 68 14.12 6.10 4.45
C LYS A 68 13.18 5.69 3.32
N ILE A 69 12.22 6.54 2.94
CA ILE A 69 11.31 6.29 1.82
C ILE A 69 12.10 6.13 0.52
N ALA A 70 13.11 6.98 0.28
CA ALA A 70 13.95 6.87 -0.91
C ALA A 70 14.71 5.53 -0.96
N LEU A 71 15.20 5.03 0.18
CA LEU A 71 15.84 3.72 0.29
C LEU A 71 14.85 2.58 0.03
N ASP A 72 13.64 2.67 0.59
CA ASP A 72 12.56 1.69 0.38
C ASP A 72 12.19 1.60 -1.11
N ILE A 73 12.07 2.74 -1.81
CA ILE A 73 11.78 2.80 -3.24
C ILE A 73 12.91 2.16 -4.07
N ARG A 74 14.18 2.38 -3.68
CA ARG A 74 15.34 1.79 -4.39
C ARG A 74 15.41 0.27 -4.23
N ASN A 75 14.91 -0.26 -3.12
CA ASN A 75 14.97 -1.68 -2.78
C ASN A 75 13.61 -2.37 -3.02
N GLN A 76 12.93 -2.02 -4.12
CA GLN A 76 11.67 -2.64 -4.51
C GLN A 76 11.90 -3.88 -5.37
N TYR A 77 11.18 -4.95 -5.06
CA TYR A 77 11.20 -6.20 -5.81
C TYR A 77 9.80 -6.52 -6.35
N ILE A 78 9.71 -7.07 -7.56
CA ILE A 78 8.46 -7.52 -8.17
C ILE A 78 8.41 -9.05 -8.07
N LEU A 79 7.33 -9.58 -7.52
CA LEU A 79 7.06 -11.02 -7.44
C LEU A 79 5.84 -11.35 -8.29
N GLY A 80 6.01 -12.28 -9.23
CA GLY A 80 4.92 -12.83 -10.03
C GLY A 80 4.44 -14.16 -9.47
N TYR A 81 3.12 -14.38 -9.44
CA TYR A 81 2.52 -15.67 -9.14
C TYR A 81 1.21 -15.84 -9.92
N THR A 82 0.81 -17.09 -10.17
CA THR A 82 -0.47 -17.40 -10.82
C THR A 82 -1.49 -17.82 -9.75
N PRO A 83 -2.66 -17.15 -9.66
CA PRO A 83 -3.68 -17.55 -8.69
C PRO A 83 -4.34 -18.87 -9.10
N ILE A 84 -4.64 -19.73 -8.13
CA ILE A 84 -5.33 -21.01 -8.37
C ILE A 84 -6.80 -20.79 -8.78
N ASN A 85 -7.45 -19.76 -8.22
CA ASN A 85 -8.78 -19.34 -8.63
C ASN A 85 -8.66 -18.31 -9.75
N GLU A 86 -9.18 -18.59 -10.94
CA GLU A 86 -9.15 -17.66 -12.09
C GLU A 86 -10.42 -16.79 -12.22
N ALA A 87 -11.42 -16.98 -11.36
CA ALA A 87 -12.69 -16.25 -11.44
C ALA A 87 -12.51 -14.73 -11.24
N LEU A 88 -12.96 -13.93 -12.20
CA LEU A 88 -12.93 -12.46 -12.15
C LEU A 88 -14.23 -11.91 -11.54
N ASP A 89 -14.54 -12.35 -10.32
CA ASP A 89 -15.81 -12.13 -9.63
C ASP A 89 -15.90 -10.81 -8.85
N GLY A 90 -14.87 -9.96 -8.90
CA GLY A 90 -14.83 -8.71 -8.12
C GLY A 90 -14.44 -8.90 -6.65
N SER A 91 -14.16 -10.13 -6.20
CA SER A 91 -13.78 -10.41 -4.81
C SER A 91 -12.39 -9.87 -4.47
N PHE A 92 -12.18 -9.49 -3.20
CA PHE A 92 -10.84 -9.14 -2.71
C PHE A 92 -10.04 -10.39 -2.42
N ARG A 93 -8.83 -10.46 -2.97
CA ARG A 93 -7.89 -11.57 -2.82
C ARG A 93 -6.69 -11.09 -2.03
N GLN A 94 -6.59 -11.57 -0.80
CA GLN A 94 -5.48 -11.26 0.08
C GLN A 94 -4.20 -11.93 -0.40
N VAL A 95 -3.08 -11.19 -0.38
CA VAL A 95 -1.75 -11.70 -0.70
C VAL A 95 -0.84 -11.44 0.49
N LYS A 96 -0.13 -12.48 0.94
CA LYS A 96 0.83 -12.39 2.03
C LYS A 96 2.15 -13.00 1.58
N VAL A 97 3.21 -12.19 1.66
CA VAL A 97 4.58 -12.64 1.41
C VAL A 97 5.29 -12.81 2.74
N VAL A 98 5.94 -13.95 2.93
CA VAL A 98 6.73 -14.26 4.13
C VAL A 98 8.13 -14.62 3.67
N LEU A 99 9.13 -13.92 4.21
CA LEU A 99 10.53 -14.25 3.97
C LEU A 99 10.96 -15.37 4.92
N VAL A 100 11.56 -16.42 4.37
CA VAL A 100 12.09 -17.56 5.14
C VAL A 100 13.58 -17.65 4.85
N GLY A 101 14.43 -17.46 5.85
CA GLY A 101 15.88 -17.56 5.69
C GLY A 101 16.68 -17.30 6.97
N PRO A 102 17.90 -17.87 7.11
CA PRO A 102 18.76 -17.61 8.25
C PRO A 102 19.40 -16.22 8.14
N GLY A 103 19.08 -15.34 9.11
CA GLY A 103 19.77 -14.06 9.28
C GLY A 103 18.84 -12.85 9.32
N LYS A 104 18.64 -12.32 10.53
CA LYS A 104 18.12 -10.98 10.90
C LYS A 104 16.72 -10.56 10.44
N ASN A 105 16.15 -9.64 11.23
CA ASN A 105 14.81 -9.06 11.13
C ASN A 105 14.64 -8.23 9.85
N TYR A 106 14.41 -8.87 8.71
CA TYR A 106 13.97 -8.15 7.51
C TYR A 106 12.52 -7.66 7.71
N ASN A 107 12.31 -6.36 7.51
CA ASN A 107 10.97 -5.80 7.43
C ASN A 107 10.48 -5.91 5.99
N VAL A 108 9.61 -6.89 5.72
CA VAL A 108 9.00 -7.06 4.41
C VAL A 108 7.67 -6.32 4.41
N ARG A 109 7.49 -5.45 3.40
CA ARG A 109 6.22 -4.79 3.14
C ARG A 109 5.71 -5.19 1.77
N THR A 110 4.44 -5.56 1.71
CA THR A 110 3.77 -5.91 0.46
C THR A 110 2.39 -5.30 0.45
N ARG A 111 1.83 -5.13 -0.76
CA ARG A 111 0.41 -4.86 -0.93
C ARG A 111 -0.37 -5.98 -0.25
N THR A 112 -1.47 -5.65 0.42
CA THR A 112 -2.26 -6.63 1.20
C THR A 112 -3.11 -7.54 0.32
N GLY A 113 -3.32 -7.16 -0.93
CA GLY A 113 -4.14 -7.91 -1.88
C GLY A 113 -4.61 -7.06 -3.05
N TYR A 114 -5.48 -7.65 -3.86
CA TYR A 114 -6.04 -7.04 -5.08
C TYR A 114 -7.50 -7.49 -5.27
N TYR A 115 -8.27 -6.75 -6.07
CA TYR A 115 -9.61 -7.16 -6.47
C TYR A 115 -9.57 -7.97 -7.77
N ALA A 116 -10.27 -9.11 -7.79
CA ALA A 116 -10.42 -9.94 -8.98
C ALA A 116 -11.17 -9.15 -10.08
N GLY A 117 -10.63 -9.10 -11.29
CA GLY A 117 -11.21 -8.29 -12.38
C GLY A 117 -10.81 -6.81 -12.37
N GLY A 118 -9.92 -6.37 -11.48
CA GLY A 118 -9.29 -5.05 -11.54
C GLY A 118 -8.28 -4.89 -12.68
N SER A 119 -7.68 -3.71 -12.82
CA SER A 119 -6.75 -3.32 -13.92
C SER A 119 -5.65 -4.37 -14.25
N ALA A 120 -5.16 -5.10 -13.25
CA ALA A 120 -4.18 -6.18 -13.46
C ALA A 120 -4.71 -7.35 -14.33
N ALA A 121 -6.02 -7.66 -14.25
CA ALA A 121 -6.65 -8.66 -15.12
C ALA A 121 -6.81 -8.15 -16.56
N ALA A 122 -6.93 -6.83 -16.77
CA ALA A 122 -6.95 -6.24 -18.10
C ALA A 122 -5.57 -6.38 -18.79
N ASN A 123 -4.47 -6.16 -18.06
CA ASN A 123 -3.12 -6.33 -18.61
C ASN A 123 -2.77 -7.80 -18.93
N ALA A 124 -3.22 -8.76 -18.12
CA ALA A 124 -3.03 -10.20 -18.42
C ALA A 124 -3.79 -10.64 -19.69
N LYS A 125 -4.96 -10.05 -19.97
CA LYS A 125 -5.76 -10.34 -21.17
C LYS A 125 -5.14 -9.81 -22.47
N LEU A 126 -4.38 -8.72 -22.39
CA LEU A 126 -3.63 -8.20 -23.54
C LEU A 126 -2.41 -9.04 -23.90
N THR A 127 -1.77 -9.70 -22.92
CA THR A 127 -0.60 -10.56 -23.17
C THR A 127 -0.97 -11.98 -23.62
N SER A 128 -2.21 -12.43 -23.40
CA SER A 128 -2.67 -13.77 -23.82
C SER A 128 -3.33 -13.80 -25.20
N SER A 129 -3.44 -12.66 -25.91
CA SER A 129 -4.05 -12.56 -27.25
C SER A 129 -3.01 -12.57 -28.39
N GLY A 130 -1.80 -13.04 -28.11
CA GLY A 130 -0.71 -13.13 -29.08
C GLY A 130 -0.13 -14.53 -29.13
N ASN A 131 -0.85 -15.44 -29.80
CA ASN A 131 -0.32 -16.53 -30.63
C ASN A 131 -1.47 -17.15 -31.43
#